data_AF-A0A3M2G6P7-F1
#
_entry.id   AF-A0A3M2G6P7-F1
#
_cell.length_a   1.000
_cell.length_b   1.000
_cell.length_c   1.000
_cell.angle_alpha   90.00
_cell.angle_beta   90.00
_cell.angle_gamma   90.00
#
_symmetry.space_group_name_H-M   'P 1'
#
loop_
_entity.id
_entity.type
_entity.pdbx_description
1 polymer ?
#
loop_
_entity_poly.entity_id
_entity_poly.type
_entity_poly.pdbx_seq_one_letter_code
_entity_poly.pdbx_strand_id
1 'polypeptide(L)'
;MFGFGFCSSAFANAIISDQLQDELNTAGETEFIEAIIFMVDQVDTKTLDRQLYKEQASPADRAYTVITALQDKANQTQNSLAAYLDAKTSAEVNQYKSYWIVNAVFVEAIPSVLSEISLDPTVYYMDSNVPIEIDEPDANLYLDPPDCPEEGSEDIECGIRVINAPALWDLGITGTGVVVMNVDTGVDG
;
A
#
# COMPACT_ATOMS: atom_id res chain seq x y z
N MET A 1 7.23 29.25 42.39
CA MET A 1 7.88 29.45 41.09
C MET A 1 8.10 28.08 40.49
N PHE A 2 7.09 27.53 39.81
CA PHE A 2 7.20 26.23 39.13
C PHE A 2 7.60 26.52 37.69
N GLY A 3 8.85 26.20 37.35
CA GLY A 3 9.35 26.30 35.99
C GLY A 3 8.70 25.22 35.14
N PHE A 4 7.86 25.63 34.20
CA PHE A 4 7.48 24.79 33.08
C PHE A 4 8.69 24.68 32.16
N GLY A 5 9.38 23.54 32.22
CA GLY A 5 10.36 23.18 31.20
C GLY A 5 9.63 22.91 29.90
N PHE A 6 9.79 23.80 28.93
CA PHE A 6 9.44 23.51 27.54
C PHE A 6 10.37 22.42 27.05
N CYS A 7 9.87 21.18 26.95
CA CYS A 7 10.51 20.15 26.16
C CYS A 7 10.28 20.53 24.70
N SER A 8 11.29 21.13 24.07
CA SER A 8 11.27 21.39 22.64
C SER A 8 11.39 20.03 21.94
N SER A 9 10.28 19.48 21.47
CA SER A 9 10.32 18.36 20.54
C SER A 9 10.99 18.87 19.26
N ALA A 10 12.23 18.43 19.02
CA ALA A 10 12.83 18.56 17.71
C ALA A 10 12.01 17.68 16.77
N PHE A 11 11.16 18.28 15.94
CA PHE A 11 10.49 17.54 14.89
C PHE A 11 11.56 17.10 13.90
N ALA A 12 11.71 15.79 13.73
CA ALA A 12 12.57 15.23 12.70
C ALA A 12 11.93 15.50 11.34
N ASN A 13 12.74 15.86 10.35
CA ASN A 13 12.32 15.84 8.94
C ASN A 13 11.84 14.43 8.57
N ALA A 14 11.02 14.34 7.52
CA ALA A 14 10.61 13.07 6.95
C ALA A 14 11.83 12.19 6.64
N ILE A 15 11.70 10.88 6.85
CA ILE A 15 12.67 9.91 6.37
C ILE A 15 12.45 9.76 4.86
N ILE A 16 13.47 9.99 4.05
CA ILE A 16 13.42 9.83 2.60
C ILE A 16 14.09 8.50 2.25
N SER A 17 13.45 7.69 1.41
CA SER A 17 14.06 6.45 0.91
C SER A 17 15.31 6.75 0.08
N ASP A 18 16.27 5.83 0.06
CA ASP A 18 17.49 6.00 -0.74
C ASP A 18 17.14 6.22 -2.23
N GLN A 19 16.14 5.52 -2.73
CA GLN A 19 15.67 5.63 -4.10
C GLN A 19 15.11 7.02 -4.42
N LEU A 20 14.20 7.53 -3.59
CA LEU A 20 13.65 8.87 -3.78
C LEU A 20 14.74 9.94 -3.62
N GLN A 21 15.67 9.73 -2.69
CA GLN A 21 16.79 10.64 -2.48
C GLN A 21 17.70 10.71 -3.72
N ASP A 22 17.96 9.59 -4.38
CA ASP A 22 18.74 9.51 -5.62
C ASP A 22 18.01 10.20 -6.79
N GLU A 23 16.70 10.03 -6.90
CA GLU A 23 15.88 10.74 -7.89
C GLU A 23 15.94 12.26 -7.67
N LEU A 24 15.77 12.72 -6.42
CA LEU A 24 15.88 14.15 -6.08
C LEU A 24 17.26 14.74 -6.39
N ASN A 25 18.32 13.94 -6.29
CA ASN A 25 19.69 14.38 -6.56
C ASN A 25 20.02 14.46 -8.06
N THR A 26 19.29 13.71 -8.90
CA THR A 26 19.60 13.56 -10.33
C THR A 26 18.61 14.26 -11.26
N ALA A 27 17.36 14.46 -10.80
CA ALA A 27 16.30 15.08 -11.58
C ALA A 27 16.57 16.56 -11.91
N GLY A 28 16.04 17.00 -13.06
CA GLY A 28 16.01 18.42 -13.41
C GLY A 28 15.09 19.24 -12.50
N GLU A 29 15.34 20.56 -12.39
CA GLU A 29 14.56 21.46 -11.51
C GLU A 29 13.05 21.47 -11.80
N THR A 30 12.64 21.13 -13.02
CA THR A 30 11.25 21.09 -13.48
C THR A 30 10.78 19.69 -13.84
N GLU A 31 11.56 18.66 -13.52
CA GLU A 31 11.22 17.27 -13.78
C GLU A 31 10.25 16.76 -12.71
N PHE A 32 9.18 16.08 -13.13
CA PHE A 32 8.22 15.52 -12.20
C PHE A 32 8.73 14.20 -11.65
N ILE A 33 8.67 14.07 -10.33
CA ILE A 33 8.95 12.84 -9.59
C ILE A 33 7.66 12.38 -8.93
N GLU A 34 7.36 11.10 -9.03
CA GLU A 34 6.23 10.48 -8.35
C GLU A 34 6.68 9.95 -6.98
N ALA A 35 5.99 10.37 -5.92
CA ALA A 35 6.31 9.98 -4.55
C ALA A 35 5.06 9.55 -3.77
N ILE A 36 5.25 8.63 -2.83
CA ILE A 36 4.26 8.25 -1.82
C ILE A 36 4.70 8.81 -0.48
N ILE A 37 3.85 9.65 0.11
CA ILE A 37 4.10 10.40 1.34
C ILE A 37 3.27 9.77 2.47
N PHE A 38 3.92 9.22 3.48
CA PHE A 38 3.25 8.58 4.62
C PHE A 38 3.16 9.55 5.80
N MET A 39 1.96 9.71 6.36
CA MET A 39 1.72 10.60 7.49
C MET A 39 2.20 9.95 8.81
N VAL A 40 2.64 10.76 9.77
CA VAL A 40 3.08 10.31 11.12
C VAL A 40 1.93 9.69 11.91
N ASP A 41 0.76 10.33 11.91
CA ASP A 41 -0.37 9.90 12.73
C ASP A 41 -1.17 8.81 12.02
N GLN A 42 -0.99 7.56 12.46
CA GLN A 42 -1.61 6.36 11.90
C GLN A 42 -2.62 5.77 12.90
N VAL A 43 -3.65 5.09 12.42
CA VAL A 43 -4.51 4.28 13.30
C VAL A 43 -3.68 3.12 13.87
N ASP A 44 -3.71 2.93 15.18
CA ASP A 44 -3.17 1.72 15.81
C ASP A 44 -4.12 0.54 15.56
N THR A 45 -3.98 -0.04 14.37
CA THR A 45 -4.80 -1.17 13.89
C THR A 45 -4.63 -2.40 14.76
N LYS A 46 -3.47 -2.59 15.40
CA LYS A 46 -3.21 -3.73 16.30
C LYS A 46 -4.03 -3.60 17.58
N THR A 47 -4.12 -2.41 18.15
CA THR A 47 -4.98 -2.18 19.32
C THR A 47 -6.45 -2.27 18.96
N LEU A 48 -6.87 -1.67 17.85
CA LEU A 48 -8.26 -1.73 17.36
C LEU A 48 -8.69 -3.19 17.10
N ASP A 49 -7.84 -3.98 16.46
CA ASP A 49 -8.10 -5.39 16.19
C ASP A 49 -8.31 -6.19 17.48
N ARG A 50 -7.40 -6.04 18.46
CA ARG A 50 -7.54 -6.68 19.78
C ARG A 50 -8.83 -6.30 20.49
N GLN A 51 -9.27 -5.04 20.38
CA GLN A 51 -10.53 -4.58 20.96
C GLN A 51 -11.72 -5.28 20.30
N LEU A 52 -11.81 -5.23 18.97
CA LEU A 52 -12.90 -5.83 18.20
C LEU A 52 -12.98 -7.35 18.41
N TYR A 53 -11.84 -8.03 18.61
CA TYR A 53 -11.81 -9.44 18.99
C TYR A 53 -12.41 -9.70 20.37
N LYS A 54 -12.07 -8.88 21.37
CA LYS A 54 -12.63 -9.00 22.74
C LYS A 54 -14.14 -8.74 22.77
N GLU A 55 -14.61 -7.82 21.95
CA GLU A 55 -16.02 -7.46 21.81
C GLU A 55 -16.83 -8.49 21.00
N GLN A 56 -16.17 -9.49 20.40
CA GLN A 56 -16.80 -10.46 19.50
C GLN A 56 -17.57 -9.77 18.37
N ALA A 57 -17.03 -8.66 17.85
CA ALA A 57 -17.67 -7.86 16.82
C ALA A 57 -17.94 -8.71 15.56
N SER A 58 -19.12 -8.53 14.96
CA SER A 58 -19.48 -9.22 13.73
C SER A 58 -18.55 -8.79 12.58
N PRO A 59 -18.38 -9.60 11.50
CA PRO A 59 -17.58 -9.18 10.35
C PRO A 59 -17.99 -7.82 9.77
N ALA A 60 -19.30 -7.52 9.77
CA ALA A 60 -19.83 -6.24 9.29
C ALA A 60 -19.42 -5.08 10.21
N ASP A 61 -19.56 -5.23 11.53
CA ASP A 61 -19.17 -4.19 12.50
C ASP A 61 -17.66 -3.95 12.49
N ARG A 62 -16.87 -5.02 12.33
CA ARG A 62 -15.42 -4.94 12.18
C ARG A 62 -15.04 -4.12 10.94
N ALA A 63 -15.62 -4.47 9.79
CA ALA A 63 -15.35 -3.76 8.54
C ALA A 63 -15.72 -2.28 8.64
N TYR A 64 -16.93 -1.98 9.15
CA TYR A 64 -17.39 -0.61 9.34
C TYR A 64 -16.43 0.17 10.26
N THR A 65 -16.13 -0.37 11.45
CA THR A 65 -15.29 0.31 12.44
C THR A 65 -13.90 0.60 11.92
N VAL A 66 -13.26 -0.37 11.26
CA VAL A 66 -11.89 -0.21 10.73
C VAL A 66 -11.88 0.78 9.57
N ILE A 67 -12.81 0.67 8.62
CA ILE A 67 -12.88 1.57 7.46
C ILE A 67 -13.11 3.01 7.92
N THR A 68 -14.07 3.23 8.80
CA THR A 68 -14.37 4.57 9.33
C THR A 68 -13.16 5.14 10.08
N ALA A 69 -12.52 4.36 10.95
CA ALA A 69 -11.34 4.84 11.69
C ALA A 69 -10.19 5.26 10.76
N LEU A 70 -9.92 4.48 9.71
CA LEU A 70 -8.86 4.80 8.74
C LEU A 70 -9.20 6.02 7.89
N GLN A 71 -10.44 6.11 7.39
CA GLN A 71 -10.91 7.27 6.63
C GLN A 71 -10.90 8.55 7.46
N ASP A 72 -11.39 8.50 8.69
CA ASP A 72 -11.40 9.64 9.59
C ASP A 72 -9.99 10.09 9.92
N LYS A 73 -9.05 9.15 10.15
CA LYS A 73 -7.65 9.47 10.39
C LYS A 73 -7.05 10.21 9.19
N ALA A 74 -7.19 9.66 7.99
CA ALA A 74 -6.68 10.28 6.77
C ALA A 74 -7.28 11.68 6.54
N ASN A 75 -8.60 11.81 6.66
CA ASN A 75 -9.29 13.09 6.53
C ASN A 75 -8.86 14.12 7.58
N GLN A 76 -8.45 13.71 8.77
CA GLN A 76 -7.99 14.63 9.80
C GLN A 76 -6.55 15.08 9.57
N THR A 77 -5.68 14.17 9.14
CA THR A 77 -4.23 14.40 9.13
C THR A 77 -3.71 14.90 7.79
N GLN A 78 -4.37 14.57 6.67
CA GLN A 78 -3.87 14.93 5.34
C GLN A 78 -4.25 16.35 4.91
N ASN A 79 -5.18 17.03 5.60
CA ASN A 79 -5.73 18.31 5.16
C ASN A 79 -4.68 19.41 4.96
N SER A 80 -3.66 19.49 5.83
CA SER A 80 -2.62 20.51 5.70
C SER A 80 -1.79 20.29 4.45
N LEU A 81 -1.36 19.06 4.20
CA LEU A 81 -0.59 18.68 3.02
C LEU A 81 -1.44 18.86 1.75
N ALA A 82 -2.70 18.44 1.76
CA ALA A 82 -3.62 18.62 0.63
C ALA A 82 -3.81 20.12 0.29
N ALA A 83 -4.05 20.96 1.30
CA ALA A 83 -4.18 22.40 1.10
C ALA A 83 -2.88 23.05 0.58
N TYR A 84 -1.73 22.56 1.04
CA TYR A 84 -0.42 22.99 0.50
C TYR A 84 -0.26 22.60 -0.97
N LEU A 85 -0.63 21.38 -1.36
CA LEU A 85 -0.57 20.90 -2.75
C LEU A 85 -1.56 21.63 -3.66
N ASP A 86 -2.78 21.89 -3.18
CA ASP A 86 -3.82 22.65 -3.91
C ASP A 86 -3.40 24.09 -4.22
N ALA A 87 -2.48 24.66 -3.42
CA ALA A 87 -1.97 26.01 -3.62
C ALA A 87 -0.84 26.08 -4.66
N LYS A 88 -0.30 24.94 -5.11
CA LYS A 88 0.78 24.88 -6.11
C LYS A 88 0.23 25.03 -7.53
N THR A 89 1.10 25.52 -8.42
CA THR A 89 0.77 25.60 -9.84
C THR A 89 0.90 24.23 -10.52
N SER A 90 0.27 24.06 -11.69
CA SER A 90 0.43 22.83 -12.49
C SER A 90 1.85 22.60 -13.04
N ALA A 91 2.72 23.61 -12.93
CA ALA A 91 4.15 23.48 -13.26
C ALA A 91 4.98 22.96 -12.08
N GLU A 92 4.42 22.98 -10.86
CA GLU A 92 5.07 22.51 -9.64
C GLU A 92 4.51 21.16 -9.18
N VAL A 93 3.20 20.95 -9.35
CA VAL A 93 2.48 19.71 -9.01
C VAL A 93 1.60 19.32 -10.19
N ASN A 94 1.84 18.15 -10.77
CA ASN A 94 1.01 17.63 -11.86
C ASN A 94 -0.30 17.06 -11.31
N GLN A 95 -0.21 16.25 -10.27
CA GLN A 95 -1.35 15.62 -9.61
C GLN A 95 -0.99 15.13 -8.20
N TYR A 96 -2.01 14.92 -7.37
CA TYR A 96 -1.88 14.20 -6.11
C TYR A 96 -3.15 13.42 -5.80
N LYS A 97 -3.02 12.38 -4.97
CA LYS A 97 -4.13 11.51 -4.57
C LYS A 97 -3.97 11.02 -3.14
N SER A 98 -5.01 11.20 -2.34
CA SER A 98 -5.09 10.68 -0.98
C SER A 98 -5.41 9.18 -0.94
N TYR A 99 -4.68 8.45 -0.12
CA TYR A 99 -4.89 7.05 0.21
C TYR A 99 -5.17 6.88 1.71
N TRP A 100 -6.38 6.47 2.05
CA TRP A 100 -6.81 6.39 3.45
C TRP A 100 -6.39 5.10 4.17
N ILE A 101 -6.19 3.99 3.45
CA ILE A 101 -5.89 2.68 4.07
C ILE A 101 -4.59 2.72 4.89
N VAL A 102 -3.56 3.36 4.34
CA VAL A 102 -2.23 3.50 4.96
C VAL A 102 -1.93 4.94 5.37
N ASN A 103 -2.94 5.80 5.36
CA ASN A 103 -2.83 7.24 5.56
C ASN A 103 -1.60 7.83 4.84
N ALA A 104 -1.64 7.77 3.52
CA ALA A 104 -0.60 8.28 2.64
C ALA A 104 -1.18 9.20 1.55
N VAL A 105 -0.32 9.98 0.91
CA VAL A 105 -0.65 10.82 -0.24
C VAL A 105 0.34 10.47 -1.36
N PHE A 106 -0.17 10.08 -2.52
CA PHE A 106 0.61 10.08 -3.75
C PHE A 106 0.69 11.50 -4.29
N VAL A 107 1.85 11.90 -4.76
CA VAL A 107 2.07 13.20 -5.40
C VAL A 107 3.05 13.04 -6.56
N GLU A 108 2.76 13.71 -7.66
CA GLU A 108 3.67 13.91 -8.78
C GLU A 108 4.05 15.39 -8.81
N ALA A 109 5.29 15.70 -8.43
CA ALA A 109 5.74 17.08 -8.21
C ALA A 109 7.22 17.27 -8.53
N ILE A 110 7.63 18.53 -8.69
CA ILE A 110 9.03 18.89 -8.93
C ILE A 110 9.89 18.75 -7.65
N PRO A 111 11.23 18.64 -7.75
CA PRO A 111 12.09 18.36 -6.60
C PRO A 111 11.98 19.38 -5.46
N SER A 112 11.75 20.66 -5.76
CA SER A 112 11.59 21.70 -4.74
C SER A 112 10.35 21.48 -3.88
N VAL A 113 9.23 21.06 -4.48
CA VAL A 113 7.99 20.75 -3.75
C VAL A 113 8.19 19.54 -2.84
N LEU A 114 8.83 18.47 -3.32
CA LEU A 114 9.13 17.30 -2.50
C LEU A 114 10.10 17.64 -1.35
N SER A 115 11.09 18.49 -1.61
CA SER A 115 11.99 18.99 -0.58
C SER A 115 11.24 19.79 0.49
N GLU A 116 10.29 20.63 0.11
CA GLU A 116 9.41 21.36 1.04
C GLU A 116 8.54 20.41 1.87
N ILE A 117 7.97 19.36 1.25
CA ILE A 117 7.17 18.33 1.95
C ILE A 117 8.01 17.58 2.98
N SER A 118 9.29 17.31 2.69
CA SER A 118 10.19 16.61 3.62
C SER A 118 10.41 17.35 4.94
N LEU A 119 10.13 18.66 4.96
CA LEU A 119 10.24 19.51 6.15
C LEU A 119 8.93 19.58 6.94
N ASP A 120 7.83 19.00 6.44
CA ASP A 120 6.55 18.97 7.14
C ASP A 120 6.63 17.99 8.33
N PRO A 121 6.46 18.46 9.58
CA PRO A 121 6.56 17.61 10.77
C PRO A 121 5.43 16.56 10.88
N THR A 122 4.41 16.64 10.03
CA THR A 122 3.32 15.66 9.94
C THR A 122 3.63 14.51 8.97
N VAL A 123 4.73 14.61 8.22
CA VAL A 123 5.21 13.57 7.30
C VAL A 123 6.24 12.69 8.00
N TYR A 124 6.04 11.37 7.93
CA TYR A 124 6.91 10.38 8.52
C TYR A 124 7.96 9.88 7.54
N TYR A 125 7.51 9.46 6.36
CA TYR A 125 8.32 8.77 5.37
C TYR A 125 7.90 9.15 3.96
N MET A 126 8.87 9.25 3.06
CA MET A 126 8.65 9.53 1.65
C MET A 126 9.39 8.48 0.82
N ASP A 127 8.68 7.88 -0.12
CA ASP A 127 9.24 6.88 -1.04
C ASP A 127 8.94 7.21 -2.49
N SER A 128 9.74 6.69 -3.41
CA SER A 128 9.49 6.81 -4.84
C SER A 128 8.37 5.88 -5.27
N ASN A 129 7.47 6.35 -6.13
CA ASN A 129 6.47 5.51 -6.77
C ASN A 129 7.02 4.90 -8.06
N VAL A 130 7.92 3.93 -7.92
CA VAL A 130 8.48 3.25 -9.09
C VAL A 130 7.55 2.16 -9.66
N PRO A 131 7.53 1.98 -10.99
CA PRO A 131 6.83 0.87 -11.59
C PRO A 131 7.44 -0.46 -11.14
N ILE A 132 6.60 -1.43 -10.85
CA ILE A 132 7.00 -2.81 -10.60
C ILE A 132 6.99 -3.54 -11.95
N GLU A 133 8.11 -4.16 -12.31
CA GLU A 133 8.21 -5.02 -13.48
C GLU A 133 7.74 -6.45 -13.15
N ILE A 134 7.12 -7.13 -14.11
CA ILE A 134 6.70 -8.52 -13.98
C ILE A 134 7.91 -9.40 -14.30
N ASP A 135 8.24 -10.33 -13.39
CA ASP A 135 9.18 -11.40 -13.69
C ASP A 135 8.56 -12.32 -14.77
N GLU A 136 9.08 -12.26 -15.99
CA GLU A 136 8.64 -13.17 -17.05
C GLU A 136 9.16 -14.60 -16.82
N PRO A 137 8.35 -15.63 -17.11
CA PRO A 137 8.84 -17.01 -17.03
C PRO A 137 10.02 -17.21 -17.99
N ASP A 138 11.15 -17.65 -17.44
CA ASP A 138 12.35 -17.93 -18.24
C ASP A 138 12.10 -19.15 -19.13
N ALA A 139 11.91 -18.89 -20.43
CA ALA A 139 11.71 -19.93 -21.44
C ALA A 139 12.90 -20.90 -21.57
N ASN A 140 14.07 -20.56 -21.01
CA ASN A 140 15.25 -21.42 -20.99
C ASN A 140 15.38 -22.24 -19.71
N LEU A 141 14.49 -22.07 -18.74
CA LEU A 141 14.46 -22.87 -17.53
C LEU A 141 13.93 -24.27 -17.87
N TYR A 142 14.84 -25.22 -18.11
CA TYR A 142 14.47 -26.62 -18.28
C TYR A 142 14.18 -27.21 -16.91
N LEU A 143 12.89 -27.35 -16.58
CA LEU A 143 12.44 -28.10 -15.41
C LEU A 143 12.13 -29.52 -15.85
N ASP A 144 12.61 -30.51 -15.09
CA ASP A 144 12.14 -31.88 -15.26
C ASP A 144 10.61 -31.92 -15.13
N PRO A 145 9.90 -32.76 -15.92
CA PRO A 145 8.46 -32.86 -15.80
C PRO A 145 8.10 -33.20 -14.34
N PRO A 146 7.11 -32.51 -13.74
CA PRO A 146 6.72 -32.81 -12.37
C PRO A 146 6.23 -34.27 -12.28
N ASP A 147 6.60 -34.94 -11.19
CA ASP A 147 6.06 -36.26 -10.85
C ASP A 147 4.54 -36.13 -10.65
N CYS A 148 3.81 -36.43 -11.72
CA CYS A 148 2.38 -36.22 -11.77
C CYS A 148 1.65 -37.45 -11.26
N PRO A 149 0.71 -37.32 -10.30
CA PRO A 149 -0.12 -38.44 -9.89
C PRO A 149 -0.88 -39.03 -11.08
N GLU A 150 -0.79 -40.35 -11.29
CA GLU A 150 -1.58 -41.08 -12.28
C GLU A 150 -3.08 -41.14 -11.90
N GLU A 151 -3.40 -40.88 -10.63
CA GLU A 151 -4.78 -40.81 -10.14
C GLU A 151 -5.43 -39.47 -10.51
N GLY A 152 -6.50 -39.52 -11.31
CA GLY A 152 -7.27 -38.37 -11.79
C GLY A 152 -7.54 -38.43 -13.30
N SER A 153 -8.45 -37.59 -13.82
CA SER A 153 -8.60 -37.47 -15.29
C SER A 153 -7.35 -36.83 -15.89
N GLU A 154 -6.92 -37.26 -17.08
CA GLU A 154 -5.90 -36.57 -17.88
C GLU A 154 -6.34 -35.14 -18.27
N ASP A 155 -7.64 -34.85 -18.20
CA ASP A 155 -8.21 -33.51 -18.42
C ASP A 155 -7.89 -32.52 -17.26
N ILE A 156 -7.33 -32.99 -16.14
CA ILE A 156 -6.97 -32.16 -14.99
C ILE A 156 -5.48 -31.86 -15.03
N GLU A 157 -5.15 -30.57 -15.06
CA GLU A 157 -3.77 -30.08 -15.07
C GLU A 157 -2.94 -30.63 -13.90
N CYS A 158 -1.67 -30.94 -14.16
CA CYS A 158 -0.83 -31.65 -13.20
C CYS A 158 -0.72 -30.97 -11.83
N GLY A 159 -0.56 -29.64 -11.81
CA GLY A 159 -0.48 -28.86 -10.57
C GLY A 159 -1.71 -29.02 -9.67
N ILE A 160 -2.89 -29.19 -10.27
CA ILE A 160 -4.15 -29.40 -9.55
C ILE A 160 -4.20 -30.80 -8.91
N ARG A 161 -3.68 -31.82 -9.61
CA ARG A 161 -3.56 -33.19 -9.08
C ARG A 161 -2.54 -33.27 -7.95
N VAL A 162 -1.40 -32.61 -8.09
CA VAL A 162 -0.33 -32.60 -7.07
C VAL A 162 -0.82 -32.03 -5.73
N ILE A 163 -1.67 -30.99 -5.76
CA ILE A 163 -2.28 -30.43 -4.53
C ILE A 163 -3.52 -31.19 -4.05
N ASN A 164 -3.90 -32.28 -4.74
CA ASN A 164 -5.06 -33.12 -4.45
C ASN A 164 -6.39 -32.34 -4.33
N ALA A 165 -6.57 -31.27 -5.11
CA ALA A 165 -7.83 -30.55 -5.19
C ALA A 165 -9.02 -31.42 -5.62
N PRO A 166 -8.88 -32.42 -6.52
CA PRO A 166 -9.99 -33.28 -6.93
C PRO A 166 -10.69 -34.00 -5.76
N ALA A 167 -9.94 -34.42 -4.74
CA ALA A 167 -10.52 -35.06 -3.56
C ALA A 167 -11.51 -34.16 -2.80
N LEU A 168 -11.33 -32.83 -2.85
CA LEU A 168 -12.29 -31.89 -2.27
C LEU A 168 -13.52 -31.70 -3.18
N TRP A 169 -13.31 -31.70 -4.50
CA TRP A 169 -14.41 -31.63 -5.47
C TRP A 169 -15.33 -32.85 -5.39
N ASP A 170 -14.77 -34.05 -5.15
CA ASP A 170 -15.54 -35.28 -4.91
C ASP A 170 -16.41 -35.19 -3.64
N LEU A 171 -16.00 -34.36 -2.67
CA LEU A 171 -16.78 -34.03 -1.48
C LEU A 171 -17.78 -32.88 -1.70
N GLY A 172 -17.86 -32.33 -2.93
CA GLY A 172 -18.69 -31.19 -3.28
C GLY A 172 -18.12 -29.83 -2.87
N ILE A 173 -16.86 -29.77 -2.43
CA ILE A 173 -16.20 -28.54 -1.98
C ILE A 173 -15.42 -27.93 -3.14
N THR A 174 -16.05 -27.02 -3.86
CA THR A 174 -15.52 -26.43 -5.12
C THR A 174 -15.08 -24.97 -4.99
N GLY A 175 -15.25 -24.37 -3.80
CA GLY A 175 -15.05 -22.93 -3.60
C GLY A 175 -16.25 -22.06 -4.00
N THR A 176 -17.39 -22.66 -4.38
CA THR A 176 -18.63 -21.91 -4.64
C THR A 176 -19.01 -21.01 -3.45
N GLY A 177 -19.26 -19.73 -3.73
CA GLY A 177 -19.61 -18.72 -2.73
C GLY A 177 -18.40 -18.03 -2.07
N VAL A 178 -17.16 -18.42 -2.41
CA VAL A 178 -15.94 -17.73 -1.97
C VAL A 178 -15.58 -16.64 -2.97
N VAL A 179 -15.21 -15.46 -2.47
CA VAL A 179 -14.68 -14.35 -3.27
C VAL A 179 -13.15 -14.40 -3.22
N VAL A 180 -12.53 -14.38 -4.40
CA VAL A 180 -11.07 -14.34 -4.56
C VAL A 180 -10.71 -13.05 -5.28
N MET A 181 -9.79 -12.27 -4.70
CA MET A 181 -9.24 -11.07 -5.33
C MET A 181 -7.97 -11.47 -6.09
N ASN A 182 -8.00 -11.29 -7.41
CA ASN A 182 -6.83 -11.41 -8.27
C ASN A 182 -6.28 -9.99 -8.53
N VAL A 183 -5.01 -9.76 -8.17
CA VAL A 183 -4.28 -8.52 -8.43
C VAL A 183 -3.21 -8.84 -9.46
N ASP A 184 -3.61 -8.77 -10.73
CA ASP A 184 -2.80 -9.11 -11.90
C ASP A 184 -3.10 -8.08 -13.02
N THR A 185 -2.58 -8.32 -14.22
CA THR A 185 -2.79 -7.56 -15.45
C THR A 185 -4.25 -7.55 -15.96
N GLY A 186 -5.13 -8.33 -15.31
CA GLY A 186 -6.55 -8.44 -15.63
C GLY A 186 -6.94 -9.85 -16.04
N VAL A 187 -8.19 -10.01 -16.50
CA VAL A 187 -8.73 -11.26 -17.04
C VAL A 187 -9.52 -10.98 -18.31
N ASP A 188 -9.57 -11.94 -19.24
CA ASP A 188 -10.48 -11.91 -20.38
C ASP A 188 -11.88 -12.35 -19.93
N GLY A 189 -12.91 -11.59 -20.31
CA GLY A 189 -14.27 -11.65 -19.75
C GLY A 189 -15.34 -12.19 -20.67
#